data_AF-A0A7V5RQA4-F1
#
_entry.id   AF-A0A7V5RQA4-F1
#
_cell.length_a   1.000
_cell.length_b   1.000
_cell.length_c   1.000
_cell.angle_alpha   90.00
_cell.angle_beta   90.00
_cell.angle_gamma   90.00
#
_symmetry.space_group_name_H-M   'P 1'
#
loop_
_entity.id
_entity.type
_entity.pdbx_description
1 polymer ?
#
loop_
_entity_poly.entity_id
_entity_poly.type
_entity_poly.pdbx_seq_one_letter_code
_entity_poly.pdbx_strand_id
1 'polypeptide(L)'
;CSATIAYAESIDAVPQNMGEIKPMVMASVPRLYEKMYARVLDNVELGSPLKQKIFHWAVSVGREYVKRQQNKQKIGSALQFKRNLAYKLVFSKLAERVGGRIKFFISGGAPLSPEIAEFFGAAGLMILEGYGLTETSPLISVNRVDKFRFGTVGPIAPGVEVKIAEDGEICARGPNIMVGYYKKEAETREAIDEEGWFHTGDIGIIDEDGFLKITDRKKNIIVTAVVRTLPRNPLKI
;
A
#
# COMPACT_ATOMS: atom_id res chain seq x y z
N CYS A 1 -19.33 15.58 10.68
CA CYS A 1 -18.82 15.81 9.31
C CYS A 1 -19.67 15.04 8.32
N SER A 2 -20.35 15.71 7.40
CA SER A 2 -21.11 15.00 6.35
C SER A 2 -20.14 14.52 5.27
N ALA A 3 -20.07 13.21 5.05
CA ALA A 3 -19.31 12.59 3.98
C ALA A 3 -20.28 11.92 3.00
N THR A 4 -19.94 11.94 1.71
CA THR A 4 -20.67 11.20 0.67
C THR A 4 -19.86 9.97 0.31
N ILE A 5 -20.48 8.79 0.42
CA ILE A 5 -19.90 7.53 0.00
C ILE A 5 -20.48 7.19 -1.37
N ALA A 6 -19.62 6.97 -2.36
CA ALA A 6 -19.99 6.49 -3.68
C ALA A 6 -19.45 5.07 -3.86
N TYR A 7 -20.29 4.19 -4.40
CA TYR A 7 -19.91 2.83 -4.74
C TYR A 7 -19.67 2.75 -6.25
N ALA A 8 -18.54 2.20 -6.65
CA ALA A 8 -18.27 1.94 -8.06
C ALA A 8 -19.16 0.81 -8.56
N GLU A 9 -19.64 0.92 -9.80
CA GLU A 9 -20.54 -0.07 -10.40
C GLU A 9 -19.82 -1.38 -10.72
N SER A 10 -18.54 -1.29 -11.07
CA SER A 10 -17.64 -2.41 -11.30
C SER A 10 -16.19 -1.92 -11.31
N ILE A 11 -15.22 -2.85 -11.27
CA ILE A 11 -13.79 -2.50 -11.41
C ILE A 11 -13.50 -1.77 -12.73
N ASP A 12 -14.20 -2.13 -13.80
CA ASP A 12 -13.96 -1.55 -15.13
C ASP A 12 -14.60 -0.17 -15.28
N ALA A 13 -15.67 0.12 -14.52
CA ALA A 13 -16.32 1.43 -14.47
C ALA A 13 -15.59 2.46 -13.59
N VAL A 14 -14.66 2.02 -12.72
CA VAL A 14 -13.93 2.89 -11.77
C VAL A 14 -13.37 4.17 -12.40
N PRO A 15 -12.66 4.16 -13.55
CA PRO A 15 -12.15 5.39 -14.16
C PRO A 15 -13.25 6.39 -14.52
N GLN A 16 -14.39 5.90 -15.02
CA GLN A 16 -15.53 6.74 -15.35
C GLN A 16 -16.19 7.31 -14.09
N ASN A 17 -16.49 6.46 -13.10
CA ASN A 17 -17.09 6.89 -11.85
C ASN A 17 -16.20 7.92 -11.10
N MET A 18 -14.86 7.76 -11.15
CA MET A 18 -13.94 8.75 -10.59
C MET A 18 -14.00 10.09 -11.31
N GLY A 19 -14.19 10.11 -12.63
CA GLY A 19 -14.36 11.35 -13.40
C GLY A 19 -15.63 12.12 -13.04
N GLU A 20 -16.71 11.38 -12.74
CA GLU A 20 -18.03 11.94 -12.37
C GLU A 20 -18.05 12.42 -10.92
N ILE A 21 -17.68 11.55 -9.97
CA ILE A 21 -17.73 11.81 -8.53
C ILE A 21 -16.57 12.70 -8.06
N LYS A 22 -15.45 12.63 -8.76
CA LYS A 22 -14.19 13.29 -8.41
C LYS A 22 -13.84 13.03 -6.94
N PRO A 23 -13.56 11.81 -6.47
CA PRO A 23 -13.38 11.56 -5.04
C PRO A 23 -12.18 12.31 -4.43
N MET A 24 -12.20 12.54 -3.10
CA MET A 24 -11.02 13.04 -2.35
C MET A 24 -10.18 11.91 -1.76
N VAL A 25 -10.83 10.80 -1.43
CA VAL A 25 -10.21 9.58 -0.90
C VAL A 25 -10.88 8.41 -1.60
N MET A 26 -10.10 7.40 -1.93
CA MET A 26 -10.61 6.16 -2.50
C MET A 26 -9.90 4.98 -1.84
N ALA A 27 -10.66 3.97 -1.45
CA ALA A 27 -10.14 2.71 -0.96
C ALA A 27 -10.33 1.63 -2.03
N SER A 28 -9.28 0.82 -2.27
CA SER A 28 -9.33 -0.28 -3.23
C SER A 28 -8.26 -1.33 -2.92
N VAL A 29 -8.35 -2.48 -3.57
CA VAL A 29 -7.36 -3.55 -3.52
C VAL A 29 -6.18 -3.29 -4.48
N PRO A 30 -5.00 -3.88 -4.24
CA PRO A 30 -3.79 -3.71 -5.08
C PRO A 30 -4.02 -3.91 -6.58
N ARG A 31 -4.84 -4.89 -6.95
CA ARG A 31 -5.13 -5.25 -8.34
C ARG A 31 -5.63 -4.07 -9.20
N LEU A 32 -6.36 -3.13 -8.60
CA LEU A 32 -6.79 -1.93 -9.34
C LEU A 32 -5.59 -1.05 -9.69
N TYR A 33 -4.70 -0.80 -8.71
CA TYR A 33 -3.52 0.03 -8.90
C TYR A 33 -2.52 -0.61 -9.87
N GLU A 34 -2.39 -1.94 -9.85
CA GLU A 34 -1.62 -2.71 -10.84
C GLU A 34 -2.15 -2.50 -12.26
N LYS A 35 -3.47 -2.65 -12.48
CA LYS A 35 -4.09 -2.38 -13.78
C LYS A 35 -3.86 -0.94 -14.25
N MET A 36 -4.01 0.02 -13.34
CA MET A 36 -3.76 1.44 -13.65
C MET A 36 -2.30 1.68 -14.03
N TYR A 37 -1.35 1.09 -13.28
CA TYR A 37 0.08 1.19 -13.56
C TYR A 37 0.43 0.61 -14.93
N ALA A 38 0.00 -0.62 -15.22
CA ALA A 38 0.21 -1.28 -16.51
C ALA A 38 -0.32 -0.41 -17.66
N ARG A 39 -1.56 0.08 -17.55
CA ARG A 39 -2.16 0.95 -18.58
C ARG A 39 -1.37 2.25 -18.77
N VAL A 40 -0.77 2.81 -17.72
CA VAL A 40 0.10 4.00 -17.88
C VAL A 40 1.36 3.64 -18.65
N LEU A 41 2.02 2.54 -18.30
CA LEU A 41 3.23 2.08 -19.01
C LEU A 41 2.96 1.79 -20.48
N ASP A 42 1.88 1.05 -20.80
CA ASP A 42 1.48 0.75 -22.18
C ASP A 42 1.31 2.05 -23.01
N ASN A 43 0.65 3.06 -22.44
CA ASN A 43 0.46 4.36 -23.11
C ASN A 43 1.77 5.14 -23.31
N VAL A 44 2.76 4.94 -22.44
CA VAL A 44 4.09 5.56 -22.56
C VAL A 44 4.90 4.85 -23.63
N GLU A 45 4.86 3.52 -23.68
CA GLU A 45 5.55 2.71 -24.69
C GLU A 45 5.04 2.98 -26.11
N LEU A 46 3.73 3.16 -26.28
CA LEU A 46 3.12 3.58 -27.55
C LEU A 46 3.47 5.03 -27.93
N GLY A 47 4.05 5.81 -27.02
CA GLY A 47 4.49 7.18 -27.25
C GLY A 47 5.82 7.28 -27.99
N SER A 48 6.13 8.48 -28.49
CA SER A 48 7.43 8.74 -29.11
C SER A 48 8.59 8.62 -28.11
N PRO A 49 9.83 8.34 -28.56
CA PRO A 49 11.00 8.23 -27.68
C PRO A 49 11.22 9.46 -26.79
N LEU A 50 10.84 10.65 -27.27
CA LEU A 50 10.89 11.88 -26.48
C LEU A 50 9.87 11.86 -25.32
N LYS A 51 8.64 11.39 -25.56
CA LYS A 51 7.62 11.25 -24.49
C LYS A 51 8.05 10.26 -23.43
N GLN A 52 8.65 9.13 -23.84
CA GLN A 52 9.21 8.15 -22.93
C GLN A 52 10.31 8.75 -22.05
N LYS A 53 11.28 9.46 -22.65
CA LYS A 53 12.34 10.17 -21.89
C LYS A 53 11.77 11.18 -20.88
N ILE A 54 10.78 11.98 -21.29
CA ILE A 54 10.13 12.95 -20.39
C ILE A 54 9.40 12.22 -19.25
N PHE A 55 8.73 11.11 -19.53
CA PHE A 55 8.05 10.30 -18.52
C PHE A 55 9.04 9.75 -17.48
N HIS A 56 10.12 9.10 -17.92
CA HIS A 56 11.13 8.54 -17.01
C HIS A 56 11.82 9.63 -16.19
N TRP A 57 12.09 10.79 -16.78
CA TRP A 57 12.58 11.96 -16.05
C TRP A 57 11.57 12.47 -15.00
N ALA A 58 10.28 12.55 -15.35
CA ALA A 58 9.24 12.98 -14.42
C ALA A 58 9.11 12.01 -13.23
N VAL A 59 9.16 10.70 -13.49
CA VAL A 59 9.15 9.65 -12.45
C VAL A 59 10.39 9.75 -11.57
N SER A 60 11.58 9.98 -12.12
CA SER A 60 12.80 10.09 -11.30
C SER A 60 12.78 11.32 -10.38
N VAL A 61 12.29 12.47 -10.88
CA VAL A 61 12.07 13.67 -10.08
C VAL A 61 11.05 13.42 -8.97
N GLY A 62 9.93 12.76 -9.30
CA GLY A 62 8.90 12.42 -8.33
C GLY A 62 9.40 11.47 -7.24
N ARG A 63 10.17 10.43 -7.60
CA ARG A 63 10.81 9.50 -6.64
C ARG A 63 11.77 10.21 -5.71
N GLU A 64 12.61 11.12 -6.23
CA GLU A 64 13.50 11.92 -5.39
C GLU A 64 12.71 12.78 -4.40
N TYR A 65 11.65 13.44 -4.87
CA TYR A 65 10.79 14.26 -4.03
C TYR A 65 10.15 13.45 -2.89
N VAL A 66 9.54 12.32 -3.21
CA VAL A 66 8.84 11.51 -2.20
C VAL A 66 9.82 10.84 -1.25
N LYS A 67 11.00 10.43 -1.72
CA LYS A 67 12.06 9.92 -0.84
C LYS A 67 12.50 10.95 0.20
N ARG A 68 12.67 12.22 -0.20
CA ARG A 68 12.97 13.31 0.74
C ARG A 68 11.81 13.56 1.70
N GLN A 69 10.57 13.52 1.20
CA GLN A 69 9.36 13.67 2.02
C GLN A 69 9.28 12.57 3.08
N GLN A 70 9.47 11.30 2.68
CA GLN A 70 9.46 10.14 3.57
C GLN A 70 10.49 10.28 4.69
N ASN A 71 11.70 10.72 4.36
CA ASN A 71 12.81 10.91 5.30
C ASN A 71 12.74 12.25 6.07
N LYS A 72 11.64 13.01 5.95
CA LYS A 72 11.46 14.34 6.56
C LYS A 72 12.60 15.32 6.24
N GLN A 73 13.21 15.18 5.07
CA GLN A 73 14.29 16.04 4.60
C GLN A 73 13.74 17.33 3.98
N LYS A 74 14.51 18.42 4.07
CA LYS A 74 14.16 19.68 3.41
C LYS A 74 14.11 19.49 1.89
N ILE A 75 13.03 19.96 1.29
CA ILE A 75 12.83 19.96 -0.15
C ILE A 75 13.33 21.30 -0.69
N GLY A 76 14.41 21.28 -1.47
CA GLY A 76 14.97 22.49 -2.07
C GLY A 76 14.10 23.06 -3.19
N SER A 77 14.13 24.38 -3.38
CA SER A 77 13.32 25.09 -4.38
C SER A 77 13.50 24.56 -5.81
N ALA A 78 14.72 24.13 -6.16
CA ALA A 78 15.01 23.53 -7.46
C ALA A 78 14.24 22.21 -7.69
N LEU A 79 14.19 21.34 -6.68
CA LEU A 79 13.45 20.08 -6.76
C LEU A 79 11.94 20.34 -6.79
N GLN A 80 11.46 21.32 -6.03
CA GLN A 80 10.06 21.73 -6.08
C GLN A 80 9.66 22.25 -7.48
N PHE A 81 10.53 23.04 -8.13
CA PHE A 81 10.31 23.51 -9.49
C PHE A 81 10.26 22.35 -10.49
N LYS A 82 11.25 21.43 -10.44
CA LYS A 82 11.27 20.23 -11.29
C LYS A 82 10.02 19.39 -11.09
N ARG A 83 9.56 19.19 -9.84
CA ARG A 83 8.32 18.48 -9.52
C ARG A 83 7.11 19.16 -10.16
N ASN A 84 6.99 20.47 -10.02
CA ASN A 84 5.85 21.21 -10.60
C ASN A 84 5.83 21.09 -12.13
N LEU A 85 7.00 21.09 -12.77
CA LEU A 85 7.13 20.88 -14.21
C LEU A 85 6.77 19.44 -14.61
N ALA A 86 7.29 18.44 -13.90
CA ALA A 86 6.96 17.03 -14.08
C ALA A 86 5.45 16.77 -13.94
N TYR A 87 4.81 17.39 -12.93
CA TYR A 87 3.37 17.33 -12.74
C TYR A 87 2.63 17.89 -13.95
N LYS A 88 2.96 19.11 -14.40
CA LYS A 88 2.28 19.73 -15.54
C LYS A 88 2.41 18.92 -16.83
N LEU A 89 3.60 18.39 -17.11
CA LEU A 89 3.90 17.69 -18.36
C LEU A 89 3.34 16.26 -18.41
N VAL A 90 3.34 15.56 -17.27
CA VAL A 90 3.07 14.11 -17.21
C VAL A 90 1.91 13.79 -16.27
N PHE A 91 2.02 14.15 -15.00
CA PHE A 91 1.11 13.63 -13.97
C PHE A 91 -0.25 14.33 -13.91
N SER A 92 -0.39 15.54 -14.46
CA SER A 92 -1.66 16.28 -14.56
C SER A 92 -2.75 15.43 -15.22
N LYS A 93 -2.44 14.78 -16.34
CA LYS A 93 -3.36 13.88 -17.05
C LYS A 93 -3.76 12.66 -16.23
N LEU A 94 -2.84 12.14 -15.42
CA LEU A 94 -3.13 11.01 -14.53
C LEU A 94 -4.04 11.45 -13.37
N ALA A 95 -3.76 12.61 -12.78
CA ALA A 95 -4.58 13.21 -11.73
C ALA A 95 -6.00 13.53 -12.22
N GLU A 96 -6.14 14.09 -13.43
CA GLU A 96 -7.44 14.38 -14.05
C GLU A 96 -8.28 13.12 -14.26
N ARG A 97 -7.65 12.01 -14.71
CA ARG A 97 -8.34 10.71 -14.88
C ARG A 97 -8.87 10.11 -13.59
N VAL A 98 -8.31 10.48 -12.44
CA VAL A 98 -8.81 10.06 -11.12
C VAL A 98 -9.66 11.14 -10.44
N GLY A 99 -10.13 12.13 -11.21
CA GLY A 99 -11.06 13.16 -10.75
C GLY A 99 -10.41 14.47 -10.26
N GLY A 100 -9.07 14.56 -10.26
CA GLY A 100 -8.33 15.81 -10.06
C GLY A 100 -8.28 16.37 -8.63
N ARG A 101 -9.09 15.85 -7.70
CA ARG A 101 -9.10 16.28 -6.28
C ARG A 101 -8.76 15.18 -5.26
N ILE A 102 -8.27 14.04 -5.74
CA ILE A 102 -7.76 12.97 -4.87
C ILE A 102 -6.63 13.53 -4.00
N LYS A 103 -6.73 13.27 -2.69
CA LYS A 103 -5.69 13.54 -1.71
C LYS A 103 -4.78 12.34 -1.52
N PHE A 104 -5.37 11.15 -1.44
CA PHE A 104 -4.66 9.88 -1.33
C PHE A 104 -5.60 8.71 -1.64
N PHE A 105 -5.00 7.58 -1.94
CA PHE A 105 -5.63 6.28 -2.06
C PHE A 105 -5.34 5.44 -0.82
N ILE A 106 -6.21 4.48 -0.52
CA ILE A 106 -5.99 3.45 0.50
C ILE A 106 -5.89 2.10 -0.21
N SER A 107 -4.87 1.31 0.15
CA SER A 107 -4.70 -0.07 -0.32
C SER A 107 -4.77 -1.04 0.85
N GLY A 108 -5.52 -2.13 0.69
CA GLY A 108 -5.63 -3.18 1.69
C GLY A 108 -6.13 -4.50 1.10
N GLY A 109 -6.20 -5.54 1.93
CA GLY A 109 -6.66 -6.88 1.55
C GLY A 109 -5.62 -7.76 0.84
N ALA A 110 -4.56 -7.18 0.27
CA ALA A 110 -3.40 -7.89 -0.24
C ALA A 110 -2.15 -6.97 -0.24
N PRO A 111 -0.93 -7.52 -0.33
CA PRO A 111 0.30 -6.73 -0.47
C PRO A 111 0.30 -5.91 -1.77
N LEU A 112 0.79 -4.68 -1.71
CA LEU A 112 1.05 -3.86 -2.90
C LEU A 112 2.55 -3.88 -3.22
N SER A 113 2.90 -3.94 -4.51
CA SER A 113 4.30 -3.84 -4.92
C SER A 113 4.88 -2.47 -4.52
N PRO A 114 6.05 -2.43 -3.86
CA PRO A 114 6.73 -1.18 -3.53
C PRO A 114 6.98 -0.30 -4.77
N GLU A 115 7.25 -0.91 -5.93
CA GLU A 115 7.46 -0.19 -7.18
C GLU A 115 6.22 0.60 -7.60
N ILE A 116 5.03 -0.01 -7.47
CA ILE A 116 3.75 0.61 -7.82
C ILE A 116 3.45 1.73 -6.84
N ALA A 117 3.62 1.48 -5.53
CA ALA A 117 3.42 2.48 -4.50
C ALA A 117 4.35 3.71 -4.71
N GLU A 118 5.62 3.47 -5.01
CA GLU A 118 6.61 4.51 -5.33
C GLU A 118 6.26 5.27 -6.60
N PHE A 119 5.80 4.60 -7.65
CA PHE A 119 5.39 5.25 -8.90
C PHE A 119 4.21 6.21 -8.66
N PHE A 120 3.16 5.73 -8.00
CA PHE A 120 1.98 6.56 -7.72
C PHE A 120 2.31 7.69 -6.73
N GLY A 121 3.16 7.42 -5.73
CA GLY A 121 3.73 8.46 -4.88
C GLY A 121 4.47 9.52 -5.69
N ALA A 122 5.37 9.11 -6.60
CA ALA A 122 6.12 10.00 -7.48
C ALA A 122 5.21 10.87 -8.37
N ALA A 123 4.06 10.32 -8.78
CA ALA A 123 3.03 11.04 -9.52
C ALA A 123 2.21 12.03 -8.67
N GLY A 124 2.40 12.06 -7.35
CA GLY A 124 1.60 12.86 -6.42
C GLY A 124 0.26 12.22 -6.04
N LEU A 125 0.09 10.92 -6.33
CA LEU A 125 -1.10 10.14 -6.06
C LEU A 125 -0.78 9.09 -4.98
N MET A 126 -0.51 9.56 -3.76
CA MET A 126 -0.04 8.69 -2.67
C MET A 126 -1.02 7.55 -2.38
N ILE A 127 -0.52 6.30 -2.40
CA ILE A 127 -1.26 5.12 -1.96
C ILE A 127 -0.78 4.77 -0.55
N LEU A 128 -1.71 4.75 0.40
CA LEU A 128 -1.46 4.41 1.78
C LEU A 128 -1.88 2.95 2.01
N GLU A 129 -0.90 2.08 2.19
CA GLU A 129 -1.15 0.68 2.53
C GLU A 129 -1.56 0.56 4.00
N GLY A 130 -2.64 -0.18 4.26
CA GLY A 130 -3.09 -0.56 5.58
C GLY A 130 -3.19 -2.07 5.71
N TYR A 131 -2.91 -2.55 6.91
CA TYR A 131 -2.99 -3.97 7.26
C TYR A 131 -3.94 -4.19 8.40
N GLY A 132 -4.75 -5.23 8.23
CA GLY A 132 -5.56 -5.85 9.25
C GLY A 132 -6.39 -6.97 8.64
N LEU A 133 -7.17 -7.63 9.48
CA LEU A 133 -8.02 -8.75 9.13
C LEU A 133 -9.45 -8.43 9.55
N THR A 134 -10.40 -9.28 9.18
CA THR A 134 -11.78 -9.20 9.65
C THR A 134 -11.81 -9.22 11.18
N GLU A 135 -10.95 -10.03 11.79
CA GLU A 135 -10.75 -10.21 13.22
C GLU A 135 -10.20 -8.98 13.94
N THR A 136 -9.74 -7.95 13.21
CA THR A 136 -9.14 -6.74 13.80
C THR A 136 -9.87 -5.45 13.47
N SER A 137 -11.11 -5.55 12.99
CA SER A 137 -12.08 -4.45 12.85
C SER A 137 -11.55 -3.07 12.40
N PRO A 138 -10.98 -2.91 11.19
CA PRO A 138 -10.30 -3.87 10.34
C PRO A 138 -8.78 -3.60 10.28
N LEU A 139 -8.22 -2.92 11.29
CA LEU A 139 -6.93 -2.23 11.16
C LEU A 139 -5.98 -2.52 12.32
N ILE A 140 -4.80 -3.00 12.00
CA ILE A 140 -3.65 -3.15 12.91
C ILE A 140 -2.63 -2.02 12.69
N SER A 141 -2.34 -1.69 11.44
CA SER A 141 -1.34 -0.67 11.07
C SER A 141 -1.71 0.01 9.75
N VAL A 142 -1.26 1.25 9.57
CA VAL A 142 -1.55 2.01 8.35
C VAL A 142 -0.49 3.05 8.04
N ASN A 143 -0.08 3.12 6.78
CA ASN A 143 0.69 4.26 6.30
C ASN A 143 -0.17 5.53 6.36
N ARG A 144 0.43 6.64 6.77
CA ARG A 144 -0.25 7.93 6.87
C ARG A 144 0.45 8.95 5.99
N VAL A 145 -0.27 9.98 5.55
CA VAL A 145 0.29 11.05 4.71
C VAL A 145 1.52 11.71 5.36
N ASP A 146 1.55 11.78 6.69
CA ASP A 146 2.65 12.35 7.50
C ASP A 146 3.72 11.32 7.92
N LYS A 147 3.40 10.02 7.88
CA LYS A 147 4.26 8.93 8.35
C LYS A 147 4.00 7.69 7.51
N PHE A 148 4.75 7.54 6.43
CA PHE A 148 4.69 6.39 5.53
C PHE A 148 6.09 5.84 5.23
N ARG A 149 6.14 4.58 4.80
CA ARG A 149 7.33 3.96 4.20
C ARG A 149 6.88 2.95 3.15
N PHE A 150 7.30 3.14 1.90
CA PHE A 150 6.91 2.21 0.83
C PHE A 150 7.44 0.79 1.10
N GLY A 151 6.63 -0.22 0.77
CA GLY A 151 6.92 -1.62 1.07
C GLY A 151 6.73 -2.01 2.54
N THR A 152 6.06 -1.17 3.32
CA THR A 152 5.57 -1.47 4.67
C THR A 152 4.08 -1.15 4.73
N VAL A 153 3.39 -1.64 5.75
CA VAL A 153 1.97 -1.34 6.03
C VAL A 153 1.79 -0.23 7.06
N GLY A 154 2.88 0.48 7.38
CA GLY A 154 2.87 1.68 8.21
C GLY A 154 3.08 1.45 9.70
N PRO A 155 3.03 2.52 10.50
CA PRO A 155 3.01 2.43 11.96
C PRO A 155 1.76 1.73 12.49
N ILE A 156 1.89 1.14 13.68
CA ILE A 156 0.77 0.54 14.41
C ILE A 156 -0.32 1.59 14.68
N ALA A 157 -1.57 1.18 14.51
CA ALA A 157 -2.73 2.03 14.71
C ALA A 157 -2.87 2.43 16.19
N PRO A 158 -3.35 3.66 16.50
CA PRO A 158 -3.56 4.07 17.88
C PRO A 158 -4.49 3.12 18.64
N GLY A 159 -4.08 2.73 19.85
CA GLY A 159 -4.85 1.82 20.70
C GLY A 159 -4.68 0.33 20.36
N VAL A 160 -3.86 -0.01 19.36
CA VAL A 160 -3.49 -1.39 19.05
C VAL A 160 -2.07 -1.65 19.55
N GLU A 161 -1.90 -2.75 20.26
CA GLU A 161 -0.60 -3.31 20.63
C GLU A 161 -0.23 -4.40 19.63
N VAL A 162 1.04 -4.44 19.23
CA VAL A 162 1.58 -5.49 18.37
C VAL A 162 2.88 -6.01 18.94
N LYS A 163 3.02 -7.33 18.97
CA LYS A 163 4.29 -8.03 19.23
C LYS A 163 4.61 -8.96 18.05
N ILE A 164 5.89 -9.19 17.82
CA ILE A 164 6.37 -10.24 16.91
C ILE A 164 6.75 -11.43 17.80
N ALA A 165 6.08 -12.57 17.61
CA ALA A 165 6.36 -13.80 18.34
C ALA A 165 7.72 -14.39 17.91
N GLU A 166 8.20 -15.40 18.65
CA GLU A 166 9.51 -16.02 18.39
C GLU A 166 9.63 -16.63 16.99
N ASP A 167 8.52 -17.11 16.43
CA ASP A 167 8.43 -17.65 15.08
C ASP A 167 8.20 -16.57 13.99
N GLY A 168 8.21 -15.30 14.38
CA GLY A 168 7.98 -14.15 13.50
C GLY A 168 6.52 -13.78 13.30
N GLU A 169 5.58 -14.49 13.94
CA GLU A 169 4.16 -14.20 13.82
C GLU A 169 3.79 -12.84 14.41
N ILE A 170 3.02 -12.06 13.65
CA ILE A 170 2.44 -10.81 14.12
C ILE A 170 1.27 -11.17 15.04
N CYS A 171 1.37 -10.78 16.32
CA CYS A 171 0.27 -10.91 17.28
C CYS A 171 -0.23 -9.52 17.66
N ALA A 172 -1.55 -9.35 17.73
CA ALA A 172 -2.16 -8.05 18.00
C ALA A 172 -3.12 -8.11 19.20
N ARG A 173 -3.19 -7.03 19.97
CA ARG A 173 -4.14 -6.87 21.07
C ARG A 173 -4.70 -5.46 21.06
N GLY A 174 -5.98 -5.30 21.37
CA GLY A 174 -6.63 -3.98 21.37
C GLY A 174 -8.15 -4.07 21.35
N PRO A 175 -8.83 -2.93 21.46
CA PRO A 175 -10.31 -2.86 21.51
C PRO A 175 -10.97 -3.23 20.17
N ASN A 176 -10.19 -3.28 19.08
CA ASN A 176 -10.62 -3.63 17.74
C ASN A 176 -10.52 -5.14 17.44
N ILE A 177 -9.87 -5.91 18.31
CA ILE A 177 -9.77 -7.37 18.17
C ILE A 177 -11.15 -7.98 18.42
N MET A 178 -11.53 -8.96 17.60
CA MET A 178 -12.79 -9.68 17.73
C MET A 178 -12.97 -10.27 19.13
N VAL A 179 -14.23 -10.47 19.52
CA VAL A 179 -14.56 -11.21 20.75
C VAL A 179 -14.47 -12.73 20.59
N GLY A 180 -14.40 -13.21 19.35
CA GLY A 180 -14.33 -14.63 19.01
C GLY A 180 -15.16 -15.01 17.79
N TYR A 181 -15.01 -16.26 17.38
CA TYR A 181 -15.75 -16.85 16.26
C TYR A 181 -17.11 -17.37 16.71
N TYR A 182 -18.15 -17.06 15.93
CA TYR A 182 -19.53 -17.44 16.26
C TYR A 182 -19.69 -18.96 16.39
N LYS A 183 -20.13 -19.42 17.58
CA LYS A 183 -20.32 -20.85 17.94
C LYS A 183 -19.06 -21.71 17.79
N LYS A 184 -17.88 -21.11 17.92
CA LYS A 184 -16.58 -21.74 17.69
C LYS A 184 -15.61 -21.37 18.81
N GLU A 185 -15.91 -21.84 20.01
CA GLU A 185 -15.11 -21.50 21.20
C GLU A 185 -13.71 -22.09 21.16
N ALA A 186 -13.54 -23.29 20.60
CA ALA A 186 -12.24 -23.94 20.48
C ALA A 186 -11.32 -23.12 19.55
N GLU A 187 -11.81 -22.74 18.37
CA GLU A 187 -11.05 -21.92 17.42
C GLU A 187 -10.83 -20.49 17.95
N THR A 188 -11.74 -19.99 18.80
CA THR A 188 -11.54 -18.69 19.47
C THR A 188 -10.37 -18.75 20.45
N ARG A 189 -10.29 -19.81 21.27
CA ARG A 189 -9.18 -20.03 22.22
C ARG A 189 -7.86 -20.36 21.53
N GLU A 190 -7.90 -20.90 20.31
CA GLU A 190 -6.70 -21.10 19.49
C GLU A 190 -6.21 -19.78 18.89
N ALA A 191 -7.13 -18.91 18.45
CA ALA A 191 -6.77 -17.65 17.82
C ALA A 191 -6.44 -16.53 18.82
N ILE A 192 -6.99 -16.56 20.03
CA ILE A 192 -6.76 -15.57 21.09
C ILE A 192 -6.23 -16.28 22.32
N ASP A 193 -5.00 -15.96 22.72
CA ASP A 193 -4.37 -16.57 23.89
C ASP A 193 -4.96 -16.06 25.22
N GLU A 194 -4.55 -16.67 26.33
CA GLU A 194 -5.03 -16.31 27.68
C GLU A 194 -4.64 -14.88 28.11
N GLU A 195 -3.64 -14.28 27.45
CA GLU A 195 -3.19 -12.90 27.67
C GLU A 195 -3.92 -11.88 26.76
N GLY A 196 -4.83 -12.37 25.91
CA GLY A 196 -5.64 -11.57 25.00
C GLY A 196 -4.95 -11.19 23.69
N TRP A 197 -3.86 -11.86 23.31
CA TRP A 197 -3.22 -11.67 22.01
C TRP A 197 -3.90 -12.50 20.94
N PHE A 198 -4.29 -11.82 19.86
CA PHE A 198 -4.77 -12.45 18.64
C PHE A 198 -3.60 -12.83 17.73
N HIS A 199 -3.53 -14.11 17.38
CA HIS A 199 -2.57 -14.71 16.46
C HIS A 199 -3.06 -14.53 15.01
N THR A 200 -2.38 -13.66 14.25
CA THR A 200 -2.84 -13.27 12.91
C THR A 200 -2.60 -14.34 11.84
N GLY A 201 -1.66 -15.27 12.08
CA GLY A 201 -1.13 -16.19 11.08
C GLY A 201 -0.26 -15.54 10.00
N ASP A 202 0.02 -14.24 10.11
CA ASP A 202 0.89 -13.49 9.21
C ASP A 202 2.27 -13.28 9.88
N ILE A 203 3.34 -13.38 9.09
CA ILE A 203 4.71 -13.17 9.55
C ILE A 203 5.15 -11.75 9.17
N GLY A 204 5.87 -11.09 10.07
CA GLY A 204 6.39 -9.77 9.79
C GLY A 204 7.46 -9.30 10.73
N ILE A 205 7.94 -8.09 10.44
CA ILE A 205 8.95 -7.39 11.24
C ILE A 205 8.50 -5.96 11.47
N ILE A 206 8.88 -5.40 12.63
CA ILE A 206 8.78 -3.97 12.90
C ILE A 206 10.18 -3.41 12.75
N ASP A 207 10.36 -2.42 11.88
CA ASP A 207 11.66 -1.76 11.73
C ASP A 207 11.96 -0.79 12.88
N GLU A 208 13.21 -0.29 12.92
CA GLU A 208 13.69 0.61 13.98
C GLU A 208 12.88 1.92 14.10
N ASP A 209 12.19 2.32 13.03
CA ASP A 209 11.36 3.54 12.98
C ASP A 209 9.87 3.26 13.33
N GLY A 210 9.57 2.01 13.67
CA GLY A 210 8.25 1.53 14.09
C GLY A 210 7.28 1.30 12.92
N PHE A 211 7.77 0.95 11.73
CA PHE A 211 6.93 0.54 10.60
C PHE A 211 6.81 -0.98 10.54
N LEU A 212 5.58 -1.48 10.47
CA LEU A 212 5.30 -2.90 10.32
C LEU A 212 5.43 -3.30 8.84
N LYS A 213 6.15 -4.38 8.57
CA LYS A 213 6.27 -5.00 7.25
C LYS A 213 5.84 -6.46 7.32
N ILE A 214 4.89 -6.84 6.48
CA ILE A 214 4.48 -8.24 6.31
C ILE A 214 5.46 -8.92 5.36
N THR A 215 5.95 -10.10 5.72
CA THR A 215 6.95 -10.85 4.95
C THR A 215 6.38 -12.14 4.37
N ASP A 216 5.47 -12.82 5.07
CA ASP A 216 4.86 -14.07 4.61
C ASP A 216 3.55 -14.38 5.37
N ARG A 217 2.91 -15.49 5.02
CA ARG A 217 1.88 -16.15 5.84
C ARG A 217 2.43 -17.45 6.40
N LYS A 218 2.15 -17.72 7.67
CA LYS A 218 2.57 -18.95 8.36
C LYS A 218 2.15 -20.23 7.61
N LYS A 219 0.95 -20.24 7.01
CA LYS A 219 0.44 -21.35 6.19
C LYS A 219 1.18 -21.55 4.84
N ASN A 220 1.94 -20.57 4.37
CA ASN A 220 2.65 -20.61 3.09
C ASN A 220 4.15 -20.90 3.25
N ILE A 221 4.69 -20.93 4.48
CA ILE A 221 6.08 -21.31 4.72
C ILE A 221 6.23 -22.82 4.52
N ILE A 222 6.67 -23.21 3.34
CA ILE A 222 7.21 -24.56 3.13
C ILE A 222 8.60 -24.55 3.77
N VAL A 223 8.73 -25.14 4.95
CA VAL A 223 10.04 -25.45 5.53
C VAL A 223 10.68 -26.53 4.65
N THR A 224 11.38 -26.13 3.59
CA THR A 224 12.34 -27.02 2.94
C THR A 224 13.48 -27.23 3.93
N ALA A 225 13.39 -28.29 4.73
CA ALA A 225 14.52 -28.89 5.40
C ALA A 225 15.45 -29.52 4.35
N VAL A 226 16.04 -28.70 3.49
CA VAL A 226 17.12 -29.08 2.60
C VAL A 226 18.07 -27.89 2.53
N VAL A 227 19.19 -28.03 3.23
CA VAL A 227 20.40 -27.28 3.00
C VAL A 227 20.71 -27.35 1.50
N ARG A 228 20.60 -26.22 0.79
CA ARG A 228 21.55 -25.68 -0.21
C ARG A 228 20.84 -24.76 -1.22
N THR A 229 21.45 -23.59 -1.37
CA THR A 229 21.24 -22.52 -2.35
C THR A 229 20.87 -22.98 -3.76
N LEU A 230 19.87 -22.32 -4.38
CA LEU A 230 19.93 -21.66 -5.70
C LEU A 230 18.58 -20.94 -5.99
N PRO A 231 18.60 -19.71 -6.56
CA PRO A 231 17.38 -19.01 -6.98
C PRO A 231 16.82 -19.63 -8.27
N ARG A 232 15.55 -20.03 -8.26
CA ARG A 232 14.85 -20.43 -9.49
C ARG A 232 14.20 -19.22 -10.14
N ASN A 233 14.85 -18.72 -11.18
CA ASN A 233 14.15 -18.42 -12.42
C ASN A 233 14.78 -19.31 -13.50
N PRO A 234 14.01 -19.77 -14.51
CA PRO A 234 14.20 -19.12 -15.79
C PRO A 234 12.97 -19.04 -16.71
N LEU A 235 13.00 -17.95 -17.50
CA LEU A 235 12.67 -17.83 -18.93
C LEU A 235 11.21 -17.83 -19.41
N LYS A 236 10.90 -16.68 -20.02
CA LYS A 236 9.96 -16.46 -21.10
C LYS A 236 10.10 -17.51 -22.21
N ILE A 237 8.96 -17.89 -22.79
CA ILE A 237 8.79 -18.12 -24.23
C ILE A 237 7.69 -17.18 -24.67
#